data_AF-A0A7V9IE96-F1
#
_entry.id   AF-A0A7V9IE96-F1
#
_cell.length_a   1.000
_cell.length_b   1.000
_cell.length_c   1.000
_cell.angle_alpha   90.00
_cell.angle_beta   90.00
_cell.angle_gamma   90.00
#
_symmetry.space_group_name_H-M   'P 1'
#
loop_
_entity.id
_entity.type
_entity.pdbx_description
1 polymer ?
#
loop_
_entity_poly.entity_id
_entity_poly.type
_entity_poly.pdbx_seq_one_letter_code
_entity_poly.pdbx_strand_id
1 'polypeptide(L)'
;MKASGRPELTQFADDVLRGLSSDPKWLSSRYFYDDEGSRLFMEIMKLAEYYPTRAELNVFTNYADEIHRAFTDGTDSFDLIELGAGDGSKTAVLIEHFLSKKIPFTYSPIDISQEANDALSTHFAEKFPDLQIEPHTGDYFDVLGSLKHEGDRRKILLFLGSNIGNFQRTRAVAFFSG
;
A
#
# COMPACT_ATOMS: atom_id res chain seq x y z
N MET A 1 19.57 34.22 -30.17
CA MET A 1 19.54 33.99 -28.71
C MET A 1 18.61 32.82 -28.45
N LYS A 2 19.15 31.62 -28.18
CA LYS A 2 18.32 30.45 -27.83
C LYS A 2 17.87 30.63 -26.38
N ALA A 3 16.57 30.57 -26.14
CA ALA A 3 16.01 30.54 -24.80
C ALA A 3 16.65 29.37 -24.04
N SER A 4 17.30 29.65 -22.91
CA SER A 4 17.79 28.63 -22.00
C SER A 4 16.57 27.95 -21.37
N GLY A 5 16.15 26.80 -21.92
CA GLY A 5 15.16 25.96 -21.30
C GLY A 5 15.63 25.57 -19.92
N ARG A 6 14.82 25.81 -18.89
CA ARG A 6 15.10 25.25 -17.56
C ARG A 6 15.22 23.73 -17.70
N PRO A 7 16.19 23.09 -17.03
CA PRO A 7 16.23 21.64 -16.98
C PRO A 7 14.89 21.14 -16.43
N GLU A 8 14.33 20.12 -17.07
CA GLU A 8 13.15 19.43 -16.57
C GLU A 8 13.54 18.78 -15.24
N LEU A 9 12.91 19.22 -14.16
CA LEU A 9 13.20 18.73 -12.82
C LEU A 9 12.52 17.38 -12.62
N THR A 10 13.15 16.50 -11.85
CA THR A 10 12.45 15.31 -11.38
C THR A 10 11.30 15.74 -10.46
N GLN A 11 10.26 14.92 -10.34
CA GLN A 11 9.14 15.20 -9.44
C GLN A 11 9.62 15.49 -8.00
N PHE A 12 10.67 14.78 -7.54
CA PHE A 12 11.31 15.05 -6.26
C PHE A 12 11.90 16.46 -6.16
N ALA A 13 12.68 16.89 -7.15
CA ALA A 13 13.31 18.21 -7.14
C ALA A 13 12.25 19.34 -7.18
N ASP A 14 11.18 19.16 -7.95
CA ASP A 14 10.05 20.09 -7.97
C ASP A 14 9.32 20.16 -6.63
N ASP A 15 9.07 19.03 -5.98
CA ASP A 15 8.42 18.97 -4.67
C ASP A 15 9.27 19.63 -3.59
N VAL A 16 10.58 19.36 -3.58
CA VAL A 16 11.54 19.98 -2.64
C VAL A 16 11.61 21.48 -2.85
N LEU A 17 11.73 21.94 -4.11
CA LEU A 17 11.77 23.36 -4.42
C LEU A 17 10.50 24.08 -3.94
N ARG A 18 9.31 23.55 -4.25
CA ARG A 18 8.03 24.11 -3.82
C ARG A 18 7.89 24.13 -2.30
N GLY A 19 8.22 23.01 -1.65
CA GLY A 19 8.10 22.84 -0.21
C GLY A 19 9.04 23.76 0.58
N LEU A 20 10.32 23.80 0.22
CA LEU A 20 11.32 24.61 0.92
C LEU A 20 11.26 26.12 0.60
N SER A 21 10.61 26.49 -0.52
CA SER A 21 10.35 27.90 -0.87
C SER A 21 9.06 28.47 -0.23
N SER A 22 8.27 27.65 0.45
CA SER A 22 7.01 28.08 1.07
C SER A 22 7.20 28.61 2.51
N ASP A 23 6.17 29.29 3.03
CA ASP A 23 6.10 29.75 4.42
C ASP A 23 4.73 29.41 5.03
N PRO A 24 4.65 28.47 6.00
CA PRO A 24 5.76 27.68 6.55
C PRO A 24 6.29 26.65 5.54
N LYS A 25 7.58 26.29 5.67
CA LYS A 25 8.22 25.24 4.87
C LYS A 25 7.58 23.88 5.15
N TRP A 26 7.50 23.05 4.12
CA TRP A 26 6.98 21.67 4.24
C TRP A 26 7.68 20.73 3.26
N LEU A 27 7.60 19.43 3.52
CA LEU A 27 7.94 18.36 2.57
C LEU A 27 6.88 17.28 2.68
N SER A 28 6.65 16.54 1.59
CA SER A 28 5.74 15.41 1.60
C SER A 28 6.32 14.26 2.43
N SER A 29 5.51 13.65 3.28
CA SER A 29 5.92 12.48 4.08
C SER A 29 6.25 11.26 3.23
N ARG A 30 5.83 11.23 1.95
CA ARG A 30 6.20 10.16 1.01
C ARG A 30 7.71 9.97 0.89
N TYR A 31 8.50 11.02 1.13
CA TYR A 31 9.95 10.98 1.05
C TYR A 31 10.62 10.43 2.32
N PHE A 32 9.85 10.04 3.34
CA PHE A 32 10.35 9.24 4.46
C PHE A 32 10.47 7.76 4.11
N TYR A 33 10.00 7.31 2.94
CA TYR A 33 9.86 5.89 2.61
C TYR A 33 10.72 5.52 1.40
N ASP A 34 11.98 5.96 1.39
CA ASP A 34 13.01 5.23 0.63
C ASP A 34 13.30 3.89 1.33
N ASP A 35 14.25 3.11 0.82
CA ASP A 35 14.51 1.77 1.37
C ASP A 35 14.89 1.82 2.86
N GLU A 36 15.75 2.77 3.26
CA GLU A 36 16.16 2.94 4.66
C GLU A 36 15.03 3.47 5.54
N GLY A 37 14.27 4.44 5.06
CA GLY A 37 13.13 4.99 5.78
C GLY A 37 12.01 3.97 5.98
N SER A 38 11.79 3.10 5.00
CA SER A 38 10.88 1.95 5.09
C SER A 38 11.38 0.94 6.13
N ARG A 39 12.69 0.64 6.14
CA ARG A 39 13.31 -0.19 7.17
C ARG A 39 13.13 0.38 8.58
N LEU A 40 13.33 1.68 8.77
CA LEU A 40 13.09 2.35 10.05
C LEU A 40 11.62 2.28 10.46
N PHE A 41 10.69 2.44 9.52
CA PHE A 41 9.26 2.33 9.81
C PHE A 41 8.87 0.92 10.29
N MET A 42 9.48 -0.14 9.74
CA MET A 42 9.29 -1.51 10.23
C MET A 42 9.73 -1.67 11.70
N GLU A 43 10.80 -0.99 12.13
CA GLU A 43 11.20 -0.98 13.54
C GLU A 43 10.23 -0.17 14.41
N ILE A 44 9.71 0.97 13.91
CA ILE A 44 8.68 1.75 14.60
C ILE A 44 7.44 0.90 14.89
N MET A 45 7.01 0.06 13.94
CA MET A 45 5.83 -0.81 14.12
C MET A 45 5.98 -1.82 15.27
N LYS A 46 7.21 -2.12 15.71
CA LYS A 46 7.50 -3.05 16.81
C LYS A 46 7.49 -2.37 18.18
N LEU A 47 7.49 -1.04 18.24
CA LEU A 47 7.54 -0.28 19.50
C LEU A 47 6.27 -0.48 20.34
N ALA A 48 6.43 -0.53 21.66
CA ALA A 48 5.32 -0.70 22.60
C ALA A 48 4.34 0.48 22.52
N GLU A 49 4.85 1.68 22.28
CA GLU A 49 4.11 2.93 22.16
C GLU A 49 3.34 3.03 20.84
N TYR A 50 3.81 2.37 19.78
CA TYR A 50 3.18 2.39 18.46
C TYR A 50 2.12 1.30 18.33
N TYR A 51 0.95 1.55 18.93
CA TYR A 51 -0.17 0.60 18.91
C TYR A 51 -0.88 0.37 17.56
N PRO A 52 -0.88 1.27 16.54
CA PRO A 52 -1.74 1.12 15.36
C PRO A 52 -1.61 -0.23 14.65
N THR A 53 -0.37 -0.72 14.43
CA THR A 53 -0.12 -2.01 13.79
C THR A 53 -0.76 -3.16 14.57
N ARG A 54 -0.63 -3.16 15.91
CA ARG A 54 -1.24 -4.20 16.76
C ARG A 54 -2.76 -4.14 16.80
N ALA A 55 -3.32 -2.94 16.75
CA ALA A 55 -4.77 -2.76 16.70
C ALA A 55 -5.37 -3.28 15.39
N GLU A 56 -4.74 -2.98 14.25
CA GLU A 56 -5.19 -3.52 12.95
C GLU A 56 -5.06 -5.05 12.88
N LEU A 57 -3.94 -5.60 13.36
CA LEU A 57 -3.77 -7.06 13.49
C LEU A 57 -4.89 -7.67 14.31
N ASN A 58 -5.24 -7.07 15.46
CA ASN A 58 -6.32 -7.57 16.31
C ASN A 58 -7.66 -7.60 15.57
N VAL A 59 -7.96 -6.60 14.74
CA VAL A 59 -9.19 -6.60 13.92
C VAL A 59 -9.15 -7.73 12.91
N PHE A 60 -8.07 -7.88 12.14
CA PHE A 60 -7.97 -8.95 11.14
C PHE A 60 -8.04 -10.34 11.75
N THR A 61 -7.37 -10.57 12.89
CA THR A 61 -7.40 -11.86 13.57
C THR A 61 -8.79 -12.22 14.08
N ASN A 62 -9.52 -11.27 14.66
CA ASN A 62 -10.82 -11.55 15.30
C ASN A 62 -12.01 -11.50 14.35
N TYR A 63 -11.89 -10.81 13.21
CA TYR A 63 -13.01 -10.54 12.30
C TYR A 63 -12.75 -10.95 10.85
N ALA A 64 -11.77 -11.83 10.58
CA ALA A 64 -11.44 -12.29 9.22
C ALA A 64 -12.68 -12.86 8.48
N ASP A 65 -13.55 -13.54 9.21
CA ASP A 65 -14.77 -14.14 8.69
C ASP A 65 -15.80 -13.09 8.25
N GLU A 66 -16.03 -12.08 9.08
CA GLU A 66 -16.89 -10.93 8.81
C GLU A 66 -16.35 -10.13 7.61
N ILE A 67 -15.04 -9.91 7.58
CA ILE A 67 -14.33 -9.20 6.51
C ILE A 67 -14.51 -9.95 5.19
N HIS A 68 -14.30 -11.27 5.18
CA HIS A 68 -14.51 -12.10 3.99
C HIS A 68 -15.95 -11.99 3.45
N ARG A 69 -16.95 -12.07 4.34
CA ARG A 69 -18.37 -11.93 3.94
C ARG A 69 -18.64 -10.56 3.31
N ALA A 70 -18.03 -9.50 3.85
CA ALA A 70 -18.15 -8.16 3.28
C ALA A 70 -17.40 -8.00 1.94
N PHE A 71 -16.29 -8.71 1.75
CA PHE A 71 -15.54 -8.69 0.49
C PHE A 71 -16.30 -9.37 -0.64
N THR A 72 -17.02 -10.45 -0.33
CA THR A 72 -17.63 -11.30 -1.35
C THR A 72 -19.02 -10.82 -1.75
N ASP A 73 -19.94 -10.50 -0.83
CA ASP A 73 -21.31 -10.05 -1.14
C ASP A 73 -21.95 -10.76 -2.37
N GLY A 74 -21.82 -12.10 -2.44
CA GLY A 74 -22.34 -12.92 -3.53
C GLY A 74 -21.36 -13.25 -4.67
N THR A 75 -20.12 -12.79 -4.65
CA THR A 75 -19.05 -13.19 -5.60
C THR A 75 -18.18 -14.29 -5.02
N ASP A 76 -17.83 -15.29 -5.83
CA ASP A 76 -17.02 -16.42 -5.38
C ASP A 76 -15.51 -16.13 -5.36
N SER A 77 -15.05 -15.04 -6.00
CA SER A 77 -13.63 -14.69 -6.09
C SER A 77 -13.40 -13.17 -6.14
N PHE A 78 -12.22 -12.74 -5.71
CA PHE A 78 -11.84 -11.32 -5.71
C PHE A 78 -10.32 -11.14 -5.92
N ASP A 79 -9.91 -9.93 -6.26
CA ASP A 79 -8.51 -9.50 -6.26
C ASP A 79 -8.29 -8.61 -5.04
N LEU A 80 -7.28 -8.93 -4.24
CA LEU A 80 -6.92 -8.24 -3.00
C LEU A 80 -5.73 -7.33 -3.27
N ILE A 81 -5.99 -6.05 -3.46
CA ILE A 81 -4.98 -5.05 -3.79
C ILE A 81 -4.60 -4.29 -2.51
N GLU A 82 -3.32 -4.22 -2.16
CA GLU A 82 -2.86 -3.51 -0.96
C GLU A 82 -1.95 -2.33 -1.30
N LEU A 83 -2.30 -1.15 -0.81
CA LEU A 83 -1.51 0.08 -0.98
C LEU A 83 -0.54 0.27 0.17
N GLY A 84 0.76 0.27 -0.13
CA GLY A 84 1.83 0.36 0.86
C GLY A 84 1.87 -0.90 1.71
N ALA A 85 2.07 -2.05 1.05
CA ALA A 85 2.02 -3.36 1.70
C ALA A 85 3.12 -3.54 2.76
N GLY A 86 4.28 -2.88 2.59
CA GLY A 86 5.41 -3.03 3.50
C GLY A 86 5.82 -4.50 3.65
N ASP A 87 5.89 -4.98 4.89
CA ASP A 87 6.23 -6.37 5.20
C ASP A 87 5.05 -7.36 5.09
N GLY A 88 3.84 -6.87 4.77
CA GLY A 88 2.64 -7.68 4.62
C GLY A 88 2.19 -8.40 5.91
N SER A 89 2.80 -8.11 7.06
CA SER A 89 2.57 -8.85 8.32
C SER A 89 1.09 -8.86 8.74
N LYS A 90 0.38 -7.75 8.48
CA LYS A 90 -1.06 -7.61 8.73
C LYS A 90 -1.87 -8.48 7.77
N THR A 91 -1.64 -8.31 6.48
CA THR A 91 -2.42 -8.96 5.42
C THR A 91 -2.19 -10.47 5.38
N ALA A 92 -1.04 -10.94 5.84
CA ALA A 92 -0.76 -12.37 6.03
C ALA A 92 -1.83 -13.09 6.85
N VAL A 93 -2.47 -12.42 7.83
CA VAL A 93 -3.56 -12.99 8.64
C VAL A 93 -4.79 -13.28 7.77
N LEU A 94 -5.16 -12.35 6.89
CA LEU A 94 -6.30 -12.53 5.98
C LEU A 94 -5.97 -13.56 4.90
N ILE A 95 -4.76 -13.52 4.35
CA ILE A 95 -4.27 -14.50 3.36
C ILE A 95 -4.33 -15.92 3.91
N GLU A 96 -3.79 -16.14 5.10
CA GLU A 96 -3.82 -17.45 5.77
C GLU A 96 -5.26 -17.92 5.97
N HIS A 97 -6.16 -17.02 6.42
CA HIS A 97 -7.57 -17.32 6.56
C HIS A 97 -8.21 -17.73 5.22
N PHE A 98 -7.99 -16.96 4.15
CA PHE A 98 -8.57 -17.22 2.84
C PHE A 98 -8.08 -18.53 2.23
N LEU A 99 -6.77 -18.80 2.32
CA LEU A 99 -6.17 -20.05 1.85
C LEU A 99 -6.70 -21.26 2.61
N SER A 100 -6.81 -21.17 3.95
CA SER A 100 -7.34 -22.27 4.78
C SER A 100 -8.77 -22.67 4.41
N LYS A 101 -9.56 -21.72 3.90
CA LYS A 101 -10.94 -21.92 3.45
C LYS A 101 -11.06 -22.16 1.95
N LYS A 102 -9.93 -22.22 1.23
CA LYS A 102 -9.86 -22.39 -0.24
C LYS A 102 -10.66 -21.32 -0.99
N ILE A 103 -10.67 -20.10 -0.45
CA ILE A 103 -11.27 -18.95 -1.11
C ILE A 103 -10.35 -18.55 -2.27
N PRO A 104 -10.86 -18.40 -3.51
CA PRO A 104 -10.04 -18.02 -4.65
C PRO A 104 -9.81 -16.50 -4.67
N PHE A 105 -8.55 -16.09 -4.54
CA PHE A 105 -8.13 -14.69 -4.62
C PHE A 105 -6.74 -14.55 -5.26
N THR A 106 -6.47 -13.38 -5.83
CA THR A 106 -5.11 -12.95 -6.22
C THR A 106 -4.71 -11.81 -5.29
N TYR A 107 -3.50 -11.83 -4.75
CA TYR A 107 -2.98 -10.76 -3.89
C TYR A 107 -2.02 -9.87 -4.68
N SER A 108 -2.31 -8.57 -4.75
CA SER A 108 -1.52 -7.61 -5.50
C SER A 108 -0.97 -6.51 -4.58
N PRO A 109 0.20 -6.71 -3.95
CA PRO A 109 0.82 -5.67 -3.13
C PRO A 109 1.40 -4.56 -4.01
N ILE A 110 1.20 -3.32 -3.59
CA ILE A 110 1.73 -2.11 -4.23
C ILE A 110 2.63 -1.39 -3.23
N ASP A 111 3.87 -1.15 -3.60
CA ASP A 111 4.81 -0.37 -2.78
C ASP A 111 5.72 0.52 -3.65
N ILE A 112 6.25 1.59 -3.08
CA ILE A 112 7.21 2.46 -3.76
C ILE A 112 8.63 1.86 -3.70
N SER A 113 8.91 1.05 -2.69
CA SER A 113 10.19 0.34 -2.54
C SER A 113 10.14 -1.00 -3.26
N GLN A 114 11.03 -1.16 -4.26
CA GLN A 114 11.23 -2.46 -4.92
C GLN A 114 11.73 -3.50 -3.93
N GLU A 115 12.63 -3.12 -3.02
CA GLU A 115 13.19 -4.01 -1.99
C GLU A 115 12.09 -4.55 -1.07
N ALA A 116 11.14 -3.71 -0.65
CA ALA A 116 9.99 -4.15 0.14
C ALA A 116 9.14 -5.19 -0.60
N ASN A 117 8.83 -4.96 -1.88
CA ASN A 117 8.07 -5.91 -2.70
C ASN A 117 8.81 -7.23 -2.91
N ASP A 118 10.12 -7.19 -3.16
CA ASP A 118 10.94 -8.39 -3.36
C ASP A 118 11.03 -9.23 -2.06
N ALA A 119 11.26 -8.56 -0.93
CA ALA A 119 11.29 -9.19 0.39
C ALA A 119 9.94 -9.82 0.76
N LEU A 120 8.85 -9.08 0.55
CA LEU A 120 7.48 -9.56 0.77
C LEU A 120 7.17 -10.77 -0.10
N SER A 121 7.45 -10.69 -1.40
CA SER A 121 7.16 -11.77 -2.35
C SER A 121 7.94 -13.03 -2.02
N THR A 122 9.22 -12.89 -1.66
CA THR A 122 10.06 -14.02 -1.21
C THR A 122 9.48 -14.66 0.05
N HIS A 123 9.17 -13.84 1.05
CA HIS A 123 8.62 -14.32 2.32
C HIS A 123 7.27 -15.03 2.12
N PHE A 124 6.39 -14.48 1.28
CA PHE A 124 5.06 -15.03 1.02
C PHE A 124 5.10 -16.28 0.15
N ALA A 125 6.02 -16.39 -0.80
CA ALA A 125 6.21 -17.62 -1.56
C ALA A 125 6.62 -18.80 -0.66
N GLU A 126 7.46 -18.55 0.35
CA GLU A 126 7.84 -19.56 1.34
C GLU A 126 6.70 -19.90 2.31
N LYS A 127 6.01 -18.87 2.82
CA LYS A 127 4.97 -19.04 3.84
C LYS A 127 3.65 -19.56 3.26
N PHE A 128 3.31 -19.16 2.05
CA PHE A 128 2.05 -19.44 1.37
C PHE A 128 2.29 -19.95 -0.06
N PRO A 129 2.77 -21.20 -0.25
CA PRO A 129 3.12 -21.72 -1.58
C PRO A 129 1.97 -21.74 -2.61
N ASP A 130 0.73 -21.77 -2.13
CA ASP A 130 -0.47 -21.79 -2.98
C ASP A 130 -1.00 -20.37 -3.30
N LEU A 131 -0.37 -19.32 -2.77
CA LEU A 131 -0.79 -17.93 -2.99
C LEU A 131 -0.44 -17.47 -4.40
N GLN A 132 -1.44 -16.97 -5.13
CA GLN A 132 -1.22 -16.18 -6.34
C GLN A 132 -0.90 -14.73 -5.93
N ILE A 133 0.34 -14.29 -6.18
CA ILE A 133 0.82 -12.96 -5.83
C ILE A 133 1.31 -12.19 -7.07
N GLU A 134 0.89 -10.94 -7.21
CA GLU A 134 1.23 -10.05 -8.33
C GLU A 134 1.75 -8.70 -7.80
N PRO A 135 3.05 -8.57 -7.49
CA PRO A 135 3.59 -7.35 -6.91
C PRO A 135 3.73 -6.23 -7.95
N HIS A 136 3.45 -4.99 -7.53
CA HIS A 136 3.62 -3.80 -8.35
C HIS A 136 4.46 -2.75 -7.62
N THR A 137 5.50 -2.24 -8.28
CA THR A 137 6.36 -1.19 -7.72
C THR A 137 6.04 0.14 -8.38
N GLY A 138 5.69 1.15 -7.59
CA GLY A 138 5.42 2.50 -8.10
C GLY A 138 4.57 3.38 -7.19
N ASP A 139 4.21 4.56 -7.71
CA ASP A 139 3.26 5.45 -7.06
C ASP A 139 1.85 4.83 -7.09
N TYR A 140 1.12 4.91 -5.98
CA TYR A 140 -0.22 4.32 -5.85
C TYR A 140 -1.17 4.74 -6.96
N PHE A 141 -1.15 6.01 -7.38
CA PHE A 141 -2.12 6.51 -8.35
C PHE A 141 -1.87 5.96 -9.75
N ASP A 142 -0.60 5.85 -10.13
CA ASP A 142 -0.21 5.33 -11.43
C ASP A 142 -0.57 3.84 -11.53
N VAL A 143 -0.28 3.06 -10.48
CA VAL A 143 -0.59 1.62 -10.44
C VAL A 143 -2.10 1.37 -10.35
N LEU A 144 -2.84 2.14 -9.55
CA LEU A 144 -4.30 2.01 -9.53
C LEU A 144 -4.93 2.35 -10.89
N GLY A 145 -4.33 3.29 -11.63
CA GLY A 145 -4.72 3.62 -13.00
C GLY A 145 -4.62 2.41 -13.94
N SER A 146 -3.56 1.61 -13.85
CA SER A 146 -3.41 0.41 -14.68
C SER A 146 -4.37 -0.71 -14.28
N LEU A 147 -4.61 -0.89 -12.98
CA LEU A 147 -5.49 -1.94 -12.46
C LEU A 147 -6.97 -1.69 -12.73
N LYS A 148 -7.40 -0.47 -13.08
CA LYS A 148 -8.83 -0.16 -13.34
C LYS A 148 -9.46 -1.04 -14.44
N HIS A 149 -8.68 -1.48 -15.43
CA HIS A 149 -9.21 -2.18 -16.61
C HIS A 149 -8.88 -3.68 -16.68
N GLU A 150 -8.20 -4.22 -15.69
CA GLU A 150 -7.80 -5.63 -15.67
C GLU A 150 -8.89 -6.52 -15.04
N GLY A 151 -9.45 -7.45 -15.82
CA GLY A 151 -10.35 -8.49 -15.34
C GLY A 151 -11.75 -8.04 -14.86
N ASP A 152 -12.65 -9.01 -14.75
CA ASP A 152 -14.04 -8.82 -14.29
C ASP A 152 -14.23 -9.17 -12.80
N ARG A 153 -13.16 -9.58 -12.11
CA ARG A 153 -13.21 -9.96 -10.69
C ARG A 153 -13.42 -8.73 -9.81
N ARG A 154 -14.08 -8.94 -8.67
CA ARG A 154 -14.27 -7.89 -7.68
C ARG A 154 -12.92 -7.48 -7.11
N LYS A 155 -12.64 -6.17 -7.07
CA LYS A 155 -11.40 -5.62 -6.53
C LYS A 155 -11.63 -5.12 -5.12
N ILE A 156 -10.86 -5.63 -4.17
CA ILE A 156 -10.84 -5.22 -2.78
C ILE A 156 -9.57 -4.43 -2.54
N LEU A 157 -9.71 -3.12 -2.33
CA LEU A 157 -8.58 -2.25 -2.06
C LEU A 157 -8.37 -2.08 -0.56
N LEU A 158 -7.22 -2.57 -0.08
CA LEU A 158 -6.75 -2.36 1.28
C LEU A 158 -5.87 -1.11 1.33
N PHE A 159 -6.24 -0.16 2.17
CA PHE A 159 -5.40 0.99 2.51
C PHE A 159 -5.26 1.10 4.03
N LEU A 160 -4.24 0.44 4.56
CA LEU A 160 -4.08 0.16 5.98
C LEU A 160 -3.09 1.14 6.65
N GLY A 161 -2.85 0.94 7.94
CA GLY A 161 -1.85 1.68 8.73
C GLY A 161 -2.24 3.12 9.03
N SER A 162 -3.52 3.47 8.88
CA SER A 162 -3.99 4.86 8.90
C SER A 162 -3.23 5.77 7.93
N ASN A 163 -2.69 5.22 6.83
CA ASN A 163 -1.86 5.96 5.86
C ASN A 163 -2.60 7.13 5.20
N ILE A 164 -3.93 7.05 5.08
CA ILE A 164 -4.76 8.18 4.64
C ILE A 164 -4.58 9.44 5.50
N GLY A 165 -4.22 9.28 6.78
CA GLY A 165 -3.95 10.38 7.71
C GLY A 165 -2.73 11.22 7.32
N ASN A 166 -1.85 10.70 6.46
CA ASN A 166 -0.71 11.45 5.92
C ASN A 166 -1.10 12.47 4.85
N PHE A 167 -2.35 12.43 4.36
CA PHE A 167 -2.82 13.28 3.29
C PHE A 167 -3.41 14.56 3.88
N GLN A 168 -3.13 15.70 3.25
CA GLN A 168 -3.94 16.90 3.47
C GLN A 168 -5.40 16.59 3.13
N ARG A 169 -6.34 17.16 3.88
CA ARG A 169 -7.79 16.86 3.74
C ARG A 169 -8.30 16.92 2.30
N THR A 170 -7.88 17.92 1.53
CA THR A 170 -8.28 18.07 0.11
C THR A 170 -7.77 16.92 -0.75
N ARG A 171 -6.53 16.46 -0.52
CA ARG A 171 -5.97 15.27 -1.20
C ARG A 171 -6.65 13.99 -0.76
N ALA A 172 -6.95 13.84 0.54
CA ALA A 172 -7.69 12.68 1.05
C ALA A 172 -9.08 12.57 0.42
N VAL A 173 -9.80 13.69 0.32
CA VAL A 173 -11.10 13.74 -0.37
C VAL A 173 -10.95 13.39 -1.85
N ALA A 174 -9.96 13.97 -2.54
CA ALA A 174 -9.70 13.66 -3.95
C ALA A 174 -9.39 12.17 -4.16
N PHE A 175 -8.62 11.54 -3.27
CA PHE A 175 -8.31 10.11 -3.33
C PHE A 175 -9.57 9.24 -3.33
N PHE A 176 -10.58 9.57 -2.51
CA PHE A 176 -11.85 8.83 -2.46
C PHE A 176 -12.91 9.27 -3.48
N SER A 177 -12.68 10.37 -4.19
CA SER A 177 -13.64 10.90 -5.17
C SER A 177 -13.37 10.43 -6.61
N GLY A 178 -12.33 9.61 -6.81
CA GLY A 178 -11.88 9.14 -8.13
C GLY A 178 -12.55 7.87 -8.65
#